data_AF-A0A6V7UVA4-F1
#
_entry.id   AF-A0A6V7UVA4-F1
#
_cell.length_a   1.000
_cell.length_b   1.000
_cell.length_c   1.000
_cell.angle_alpha   90.00
_cell.angle_beta   90.00
_cell.angle_gamma   90.00
#
_symmetry.space_group_name_H-M   'P 1'
#
loop_
_entity.id
_entity.type
_entity.pdbx_description
1 polymer ?
#
loop_
_entity_poly.entity_id
_entity_poly.type
_entity_poly.pdbx_seq_one_letter_code
_entity_poly.pdbx_strand_id
1 'polypeptide(L)'
;MEPGVAKRTECKYSRRHAKKWCAHSDEKRGFISTTCSIELELALVKGYRVTKVISIYHWGEWSDKLLRPYVQDMMRLKIEASGWPSSVLAAENPKLEQELKNEFIEKNQKEYGIKLEPSRIAKNDGMRYLAKTCNNSMWGRWALRCNLTQDCITSSPVKLHTVLNDPKLEIGAVEMLTPGLFAVPFRNRREFVRPHEKYNIVLALITTANARVILYKYMDQIVNDKDCKLLYTDTDSCFYVHKRGKIPPFGVGEHYLCKPCHDYKTYNGKMRPEGNFYLTKMRITPDRKCFTCGGTKTSKWYRHSKPEQYLCNDCCKKQQRIKSKINKN
;
A
#
# COMPACT_ATOMS: atom_id res chain seq x y z
N MET A 1 28.14 29.06 15.93
CA MET A 1 26.79 28.45 15.92
C MET A 1 26.96 27.04 15.38
N GLU A 2 26.78 26.00 16.21
CA GLU A 2 26.98 24.63 15.76
C GLU A 2 25.96 24.24 14.67
N PRO A 3 26.39 23.62 13.56
CA PRO A 3 25.49 23.07 12.55
C PRO A 3 24.59 22.00 13.19
N GLY A 4 23.27 22.11 13.01
CA GLY A 4 22.32 21.05 13.40
C GLY A 4 21.48 21.32 14.66
N VAL A 5 21.67 22.45 15.35
CA VAL A 5 20.80 22.82 16.48
C VAL A 5 19.58 23.60 15.98
N ALA A 6 18.50 22.90 15.66
CA ALA A 6 17.20 23.55 15.51
C ALA A 6 16.78 24.11 16.89
N LYS A 7 16.73 25.45 17.00
CA LYS A 7 16.09 26.12 18.14
C LYS A 7 14.67 25.60 18.25
N ARG A 8 14.24 25.29 19.47
CA ARG A 8 12.90 24.82 19.80
C ARG A 8 11.94 25.97 19.52
N THR A 9 11.45 26.11 18.29
CA THR A 9 10.64 27.27 17.90
C THR A 9 9.22 27.19 18.43
N GLU A 10 8.73 26.02 18.87
CA GLU A 10 7.43 25.89 19.53
C GLU A 10 7.27 24.50 20.17
N CYS A 11 6.43 24.42 21.21
CA CYS A 11 6.09 23.19 21.92
C CYS A 11 5.04 22.37 21.14
N LYS A 12 5.36 21.94 19.91
CA LYS A 12 4.41 21.30 18.96
C LYS A 12 3.80 19.96 19.41
N TYR A 13 4.38 19.29 20.42
CA TYR A 13 3.83 18.05 20.97
C TYR A 13 2.93 18.23 22.20
N SER A 14 2.69 19.47 22.63
CA SER A 14 1.70 19.76 23.67
C SER A 14 0.31 19.97 23.07
N ARG A 15 -0.23 18.97 22.36
CA ARG A 15 -1.70 18.86 22.35
C ARG A 15 -2.09 18.66 23.81
N ARG A 16 -2.82 19.62 24.39
CA ARG A 16 -3.40 19.58 25.75
C ARG A 16 -4.00 18.19 26.04
N HIS A 17 -3.18 17.29 26.57
CA HIS A 17 -3.62 16.07 27.23
C HIS A 17 -3.13 16.19 28.66
N ALA A 18 -4.04 16.70 29.50
CA ALA A 18 -3.87 16.95 30.93
C ALA A 18 -2.84 18.02 31.32
N LYS A 19 -3.15 18.76 32.39
CA LYS A 19 -2.44 19.97 32.88
C LYS A 19 -1.04 19.71 33.48
N LYS A 20 -0.37 18.59 33.20
CA LYS A 20 0.93 18.25 33.82
C LYS A 20 2.02 18.06 32.78
N TRP A 21 3.12 18.77 32.97
CA TRP A 21 4.36 18.60 32.20
C TRP A 21 4.95 17.22 32.50
N CYS A 22 5.49 16.58 31.47
CA CYS A 22 6.23 15.32 31.64
C CYS A 22 7.49 15.58 32.48
N ALA A 23 7.62 14.89 33.62
CA ALA A 23 8.73 15.05 34.55
C ALA A 23 10.00 14.25 34.15
N HIS A 24 9.97 13.52 33.04
CA HIS A 24 11.10 12.72 32.57
C HIS A 24 12.20 13.61 31.96
N SER A 25 13.47 13.24 32.19
CA SER A 25 14.63 13.88 31.54
C SER A 25 14.57 13.69 30.02
N ASP A 26 15.40 14.44 29.29
CA ASP A 26 15.50 14.27 27.83
C ASP A 26 16.00 12.86 27.46
N GLU A 27 16.91 12.27 28.25
CA GLU A 27 17.37 10.89 28.00
C GLU A 27 16.23 9.88 28.18
N LYS A 28 15.41 10.06 29.22
CA LYS A 28 14.24 9.19 29.49
C LYS A 28 13.12 9.36 28.45
N ARG A 29 13.12 10.46 27.69
CA ARG A 29 12.19 10.71 26.57
C ARG A 29 12.76 10.33 25.21
N GLY A 30 14.07 10.06 25.15
CA GLY A 30 14.74 9.58 23.96
C GLY A 30 14.48 8.10 23.72
N PHE A 31 14.76 7.66 22.50
CA PHE A 31 14.77 6.26 22.12
C PHE A 31 15.89 6.01 21.11
N ILE A 32 16.38 4.77 21.07
CA ILE A 32 17.35 4.34 20.06
C ILE A 32 16.57 3.78 18.89
N SER A 33 16.92 4.20 17.67
CA SER A 33 16.28 3.71 16.46
C SER A 33 17.29 3.59 15.32
N THR A 34 17.10 2.56 14.50
CA THR A 34 17.76 2.42 13.19
C THR A 34 16.76 2.89 12.13
N THR A 35 17.06 4.03 11.49
CA THR A 35 16.15 4.69 10.56
C THR A 35 16.84 5.04 9.25
N CYS A 36 16.09 5.13 8.16
CA CYS A 36 16.61 5.70 6.92
C CYS A 36 16.82 7.22 7.06
N SER A 37 17.76 7.79 6.32
CA SER A 37 18.09 9.22 6.34
C SER A 37 16.88 10.11 6.08
N ILE A 38 16.03 9.76 5.10
CA ILE A 38 14.84 10.55 4.76
C ILE A 38 13.81 10.64 5.90
N GLU A 39 13.68 9.59 6.72
CA GLU A 39 12.80 9.59 7.89
C GLU A 39 13.42 10.40 9.03
N LEU A 40 14.74 10.35 9.18
CA LEU A 40 15.47 11.16 10.13
C LEU A 40 15.35 12.65 9.79
N GLU A 41 15.51 13.03 8.52
CA GLU A 41 15.32 14.40 8.04
C GLU A 41 13.92 14.92 8.39
N LEU A 42 12.89 14.11 8.14
CA LEU A 42 11.52 14.46 8.51
C LEU A 42 11.38 14.65 10.04
N ALA A 43 11.96 13.75 10.84
CA ALA A 43 11.91 13.86 12.30
C ALA A 43 12.58 15.15 12.79
N LEU A 44 13.74 15.51 12.22
CA LEU A 44 14.44 16.76 12.55
C LEU A 44 13.59 17.98 12.22
N VAL A 45 12.95 18.03 11.05
CA VAL A 45 12.00 19.09 10.66
C VAL A 45 10.81 19.17 11.62
N LYS A 46 10.40 18.04 12.19
CA LYS A 46 9.33 17.94 13.20
C LYS A 46 9.79 18.24 14.63
N GLY A 47 11.03 18.71 14.80
CA GLY A 47 11.57 19.19 16.07
C GLY A 47 12.19 18.11 16.95
N TYR A 48 12.38 16.89 16.43
CA TYR A 48 13.21 15.89 17.10
C TYR A 48 14.68 16.30 17.02
N ARG A 49 15.50 15.73 17.91
CA ARG A 49 16.93 16.01 18.01
C ARG A 49 17.69 14.70 18.11
N VAL A 50 18.83 14.63 17.43
CA VAL A 50 19.77 13.52 17.55
C VAL A 50 20.71 13.82 18.70
N THR A 51 20.73 12.97 19.71
CA THR A 51 21.63 13.10 20.87
C THR A 51 22.93 12.33 20.68
N LYS A 52 22.87 11.19 19.99
CA LYS A 52 24.02 10.33 19.72
C LYS A 52 23.83 9.57 18.40
N VAL A 53 24.90 9.49 17.62
CA VAL A 53 24.98 8.62 16.43
C VAL A 53 25.85 7.41 16.79
N ILE A 54 25.36 6.20 16.52
CA ILE A 54 26.08 4.94 16.82
C ILE A 54 26.81 4.42 15.58
N SER A 55 26.12 4.34 14.45
CA SER A 55 26.66 3.85 13.18
C SER A 55 25.89 4.48 12.01
N ILE A 56 26.58 4.66 10.89
CA ILE A 56 26.01 5.17 9.63
C ILE A 56 26.47 4.26 8.50
N TYR A 57 25.51 3.80 7.70
CA TYR A 57 25.77 3.27 6.37
C TYR A 57 25.56 4.42 5.36
N HIS A 58 26.62 4.79 4.67
CA HIS A 58 26.64 5.93 3.76
C HIS A 58 26.95 5.50 2.32
N TRP A 59 26.27 6.13 1.37
CA TRP A 59 26.51 6.02 -0.06
C TRP A 59 26.72 7.41 -0.63
N GLY A 60 27.86 7.61 -1.30
CA GLY A 60 28.21 8.90 -1.91
C GLY A 60 27.47 9.19 -3.22
N GLU A 61 27.02 8.14 -3.91
CA GLU A 61 26.35 8.25 -5.21
C GLU A 61 24.87 7.87 -5.12
N TRP A 62 24.04 8.69 -5.76
CA TRP A 62 22.59 8.49 -5.81
C TRP A 62 22.11 8.60 -7.26
N SER A 63 21.13 7.79 -7.62
CA SER A 63 20.49 7.83 -8.94
C SER A 63 18.98 7.79 -8.79
N ASP A 64 18.33 8.75 -9.42
CA ASP A 64 16.88 8.78 -9.57
C ASP A 64 16.42 8.08 -10.86
N LYS A 65 17.34 7.59 -11.69
CA LYS A 65 17.08 7.04 -13.04
C LYS A 65 17.07 5.52 -13.11
N LEU A 66 17.77 4.83 -12.21
CA LEU A 66 18.02 3.38 -12.27
C LEU A 66 16.76 2.55 -12.52
N LEU A 67 15.65 2.92 -11.89
CA LEU A 67 14.40 2.15 -11.91
C LEU A 67 13.31 2.80 -12.77
N ARG A 68 13.56 3.99 -13.31
CA ARG A 68 12.55 4.74 -14.09
C ARG A 68 12.05 3.94 -15.29
N PRO A 69 12.90 3.38 -16.17
CA PRO A 69 12.41 2.69 -17.36
C PRO A 69 11.48 1.53 -17.02
N TYR A 70 11.88 0.71 -16.04
CA TYR A 70 11.05 -0.41 -15.59
C TYR A 70 9.70 0.04 -15.03
N VAL A 71 9.69 1.04 -14.13
CA VAL A 71 8.46 1.53 -13.54
C VAL A 71 7.57 2.18 -14.59
N GLN A 72 8.14 2.92 -15.54
CA GLN A 72 7.43 3.54 -16.66
C GLN A 72 6.78 2.48 -17.56
N ASP A 73 7.50 1.41 -17.92
CA ASP A 73 6.96 0.32 -18.73
C ASP A 73 5.81 -0.42 -18.02
N MET A 74 5.98 -0.77 -16.76
CA MET A 74 4.92 -1.44 -16.00
C MET A 74 3.72 -0.52 -15.77
N MET A 75 3.94 0.78 -15.55
CA MET A 75 2.86 1.76 -15.42
C MET A 75 2.12 1.99 -16.75
N ARG A 76 2.84 2.06 -17.88
CA ARG A 76 2.25 2.10 -19.22
C ARG A 76 1.31 0.94 -19.44
N LEU A 77 1.80 -0.30 -19.29
CA LEU A 77 0.99 -1.51 -19.45
C LEU A 77 -0.24 -1.49 -18.54
N LYS A 78 -0.06 -1.06 -17.28
CA LYS A 78 -1.14 -0.96 -16.31
C LYS A 78 -2.18 0.10 -16.71
N ILE A 79 -1.78 1.25 -17.23
CA ILE A 79 -2.66 2.34 -17.64
C ILE A 79 -3.42 1.93 -18.91
N GLU A 80 -2.71 1.46 -19.94
CA GLU A 80 -3.31 0.97 -21.19
C GLU A 80 -4.35 -0.12 -20.92
N ALA A 81 -4.00 -1.11 -20.09
CA ALA A 81 -4.91 -2.19 -19.71
C ALA A 81 -6.06 -1.77 -18.78
N SER A 82 -6.04 -0.56 -18.21
CA SER A 82 -7.18 -0.05 -17.42
C SER A 82 -8.32 0.45 -18.29
N GLY A 83 -8.05 0.72 -19.57
CA GLY A 83 -8.94 1.46 -20.45
C GLY A 83 -9.00 2.94 -20.10
N TRP A 84 -9.80 3.68 -20.87
CA TRP A 84 -9.99 5.12 -20.70
C TRP A 84 -10.67 5.45 -19.36
N PRO A 85 -10.14 6.43 -18.59
CA PRO A 85 -10.81 6.93 -17.40
C PRO A 85 -12.21 7.45 -17.69
N SER A 86 -13.14 7.33 -16.74
CA SER A 86 -14.48 7.91 -16.90
C SER A 86 -14.48 9.43 -17.07
N SER A 87 -13.43 10.11 -16.57
CA SER A 87 -13.26 11.57 -16.70
C SER A 87 -12.94 12.02 -18.12
N VAL A 88 -12.46 11.14 -18.99
CA VAL A 88 -12.14 11.48 -20.38
C VAL A 88 -13.22 11.07 -21.37
N LEU A 89 -14.23 10.33 -20.92
CA LEU A 89 -15.33 9.87 -21.77
C LEU A 89 -16.45 10.91 -21.76
N ALA A 90 -16.79 11.46 -22.92
CA ALA A 90 -17.82 12.47 -23.09
C ALA A 90 -18.77 12.05 -24.22
N ALA A 91 -19.68 11.12 -23.90
CA ALA A 91 -20.60 10.52 -24.87
C ALA A 91 -21.48 11.55 -25.61
N GLU A 92 -21.74 12.70 -24.97
CA GLU A 92 -22.56 13.78 -25.53
C GLU A 92 -21.77 14.76 -26.41
N ASN A 93 -20.42 14.74 -26.35
CA ASN A 93 -19.57 15.64 -27.13
C ASN A 93 -18.30 14.92 -27.62
N PRO A 94 -18.33 14.35 -28.84
CA PRO A 94 -17.19 13.62 -29.40
C PRO A 94 -15.91 14.46 -29.56
N LYS A 95 -16.05 15.78 -29.80
CA LYS A 95 -14.90 16.67 -29.94
C LYS A 95 -14.19 16.85 -28.58
N LEU A 96 -14.98 17.10 -27.53
CA LEU A 96 -14.47 17.20 -26.16
C LEU A 96 -13.84 15.88 -25.69
N GLU A 97 -14.43 14.73 -26.02
CA GLU A 97 -13.84 13.43 -25.70
C GLU A 97 -12.45 13.27 -26.34
N GLN A 98 -12.28 13.67 -27.60
CA GLN A 98 -10.97 13.58 -28.26
C GLN A 98 -9.95 14.54 -27.65
N GLU A 99 -10.35 15.76 -27.29
CA GLU A 99 -9.50 16.74 -26.60
C GLU A 99 -9.03 16.19 -25.24
N LEU A 100 -9.94 15.63 -24.42
CA LEU A 100 -9.62 15.03 -23.12
C LEU A 100 -8.72 13.80 -23.24
N LYS A 101 -8.89 12.97 -24.27
CA LYS A 101 -8.00 11.83 -24.55
C LYS A 101 -6.59 12.29 -24.90
N ASN A 102 -6.47 13.33 -25.71
CA ASN A 102 -5.17 13.90 -26.08
C ASN A 102 -4.48 14.53 -24.86
N GLU A 103 -5.21 15.30 -24.06
CA GLU A 103 -4.71 15.89 -22.81
C GLU A 103 -4.23 14.81 -21.84
N PHE A 104 -4.99 13.71 -21.70
CA PHE A 104 -4.60 12.59 -20.86
C PHE A 104 -3.26 11.97 -21.29
N ILE A 105 -3.05 11.77 -22.60
CA ILE A 105 -1.79 11.21 -23.13
C ILE A 105 -0.65 12.20 -22.91
N GLU A 106 -0.83 13.46 -23.27
CA GLU A 106 0.19 14.50 -23.13
C GLU A 106 0.62 14.67 -21.67
N LYS A 107 -0.35 14.71 -20.75
CA LYS A 107 -0.10 14.79 -19.32
C LYS A 107 0.71 13.60 -18.81
N ASN A 108 0.38 12.38 -19.22
CA ASN A 108 1.13 11.19 -18.82
C ASN A 108 2.59 11.23 -19.31
N GLN A 109 2.80 11.72 -20.54
CA GLN A 109 4.14 11.90 -21.09
C GLN A 109 4.91 13.02 -20.38
N LYS A 110 4.26 14.17 -20.13
CA LYS A 110 4.89 15.36 -19.53
C LYS A 110 5.22 15.18 -18.05
N GLU A 111 4.30 14.63 -17.26
CA GLU A 111 4.47 14.48 -15.82
C GLU A 111 5.28 13.22 -15.44
N TYR A 112 5.02 12.10 -16.13
CA TYR A 112 5.57 10.80 -15.74
C TYR A 112 6.56 10.21 -16.75
N GLY A 113 6.73 10.84 -17.92
CA GLY A 113 7.54 10.29 -19.01
C GLY A 113 6.97 9.00 -19.60
N ILE A 114 5.66 8.77 -19.45
CA ILE A 114 4.98 7.56 -19.89
C ILE A 114 4.33 7.81 -21.25
N LYS A 115 4.91 7.21 -22.29
CA LYS A 115 4.34 7.25 -23.64
C LYS A 115 3.23 6.21 -23.75
N LEU A 116 1.98 6.66 -23.86
CA LEU A 116 0.82 5.81 -24.06
C LEU A 116 0.49 5.67 -25.54
N GLU A 117 0.09 4.47 -25.97
CA GLU A 117 -0.41 4.24 -27.32
C GLU A 117 -1.96 4.20 -27.30
N PRO A 118 -2.66 5.19 -27.91
CA PRO A 118 -4.12 5.27 -27.84
C PRO A 118 -4.83 4.00 -28.32
N SER A 119 -4.27 3.31 -29.31
CA SER A 119 -4.81 2.05 -29.85
C SER A 119 -4.73 0.87 -28.89
N ARG A 120 -3.87 0.96 -27.86
CA ARG A 120 -3.68 -0.08 -26.83
C ARG A 120 -4.48 0.19 -25.56
N ILE A 121 -5.07 1.38 -25.43
CA ILE A 121 -5.89 1.74 -24.26
C ILE A 121 -7.24 1.04 -24.36
N ALA A 122 -7.30 -0.15 -23.78
CA ALA A 122 -8.49 -0.98 -23.73
C ALA A 122 -8.53 -1.76 -22.42
N LYS A 123 -9.73 -1.89 -21.84
CA LYS A 123 -9.89 -2.59 -20.57
C LYS A 123 -9.48 -4.06 -20.70
N ASN A 124 -8.43 -4.44 -20.00
CA ASN A 124 -7.90 -5.80 -19.91
C ASN A 124 -7.50 -6.08 -18.45
N ASP A 125 -8.41 -6.67 -17.69
CA ASP A 125 -8.22 -6.90 -16.26
C ASP A 125 -7.04 -7.85 -15.96
N GLY A 126 -6.78 -8.82 -16.84
CA GLY A 126 -5.66 -9.76 -16.71
C GLY A 126 -4.31 -9.09 -16.89
N MET A 127 -4.13 -8.34 -17.99
CA MET A 127 -2.90 -7.59 -18.24
C MET A 127 -2.66 -6.53 -17.16
N ARG A 128 -3.72 -5.85 -16.73
CA ARG A 128 -3.66 -4.90 -15.62
C ARG A 128 -3.19 -5.56 -14.33
N TYR A 129 -3.70 -6.75 -14.01
CA TYR A 129 -3.28 -7.52 -12.84
C TYR A 129 -1.80 -7.90 -12.92
N LEU A 130 -1.35 -8.39 -14.08
CA LEU A 130 0.06 -8.74 -14.31
C LEU A 130 0.99 -7.53 -14.15
N ALA A 131 0.69 -6.43 -14.84
CA ALA A 131 1.49 -5.21 -14.79
C ALA A 131 1.59 -4.65 -13.35
N LYS A 132 0.46 -4.64 -12.61
CA LYS A 132 0.44 -4.25 -11.19
C LYS A 132 1.27 -5.19 -10.33
N THR A 133 1.15 -6.50 -10.56
CA THR A 133 1.85 -7.53 -9.78
C THR A 133 3.35 -7.45 -9.99
N CYS A 134 3.80 -7.28 -11.24
CA CYS A 134 5.21 -7.07 -11.56
C CYS A 134 5.77 -5.84 -10.83
N ASN A 135 5.08 -4.70 -10.93
CA ASN A 135 5.52 -3.46 -10.28
C ASN A 135 5.60 -3.61 -8.75
N ASN A 136 4.65 -4.28 -8.11
CA ASN A 136 4.64 -4.47 -6.66
C ASN A 136 5.63 -5.56 -6.18
N SER A 137 5.83 -6.62 -6.96
CA SER A 137 6.65 -7.76 -6.56
C SER A 137 8.15 -7.48 -6.67
N MET A 138 8.56 -6.54 -7.53
CA MET A 138 9.96 -6.16 -7.67
C MET A 138 10.56 -5.69 -6.34
N TRP A 139 9.87 -4.83 -5.61
CA TRP A 139 10.33 -4.30 -4.31
C TRP A 139 10.53 -5.42 -3.28
N GLY A 140 9.56 -6.35 -3.22
CA GLY A 140 9.62 -7.50 -2.32
C GLY A 140 10.75 -8.47 -2.68
N ARG A 141 11.13 -8.55 -3.96
CA ARG A 141 12.22 -9.44 -4.41
C ARG A 141 13.58 -9.04 -3.83
N TRP A 142 13.85 -7.74 -3.69
CA TRP A 142 15.13 -7.28 -3.14
C TRP A 142 15.28 -7.50 -1.62
N ALA A 143 14.16 -7.58 -0.90
CA ALA A 143 14.11 -7.88 0.53
C ALA A 143 13.68 -9.33 0.82
N LEU A 144 13.75 -10.21 -0.19
CA LEU A 144 13.33 -11.60 -0.02
C LEU A 144 14.22 -12.29 1.01
N ARG A 145 13.59 -12.91 2.01
CA ARG A 145 14.30 -13.70 3.02
C ARG A 145 15.00 -14.86 2.33
N CYS A 146 16.32 -14.92 2.47
CA CYS A 146 17.16 -15.97 1.88
C CYS A 146 17.19 -17.28 2.69
N ASN A 147 16.66 -17.27 3.92
CA ASN A 147 16.64 -18.45 4.78
C ASN A 147 15.22 -18.68 5.33
N LEU A 148 14.44 -19.45 4.60
CA LEU A 148 13.13 -19.95 5.03
C LEU A 148 13.27 -21.40 5.43
N THR A 149 12.46 -21.84 6.39
CA THR A 149 12.31 -23.26 6.70
C THR A 149 11.80 -24.00 5.47
N GLN A 150 12.42 -25.13 5.18
CA GLN A 150 12.06 -26.06 4.11
C GLN A 150 11.78 -27.42 4.72
N ASP A 151 10.94 -28.22 4.07
CA ASP A 151 10.61 -29.56 4.53
C ASP A 151 11.27 -30.61 3.65
N CYS A 152 12.07 -31.48 4.25
CA CYS A 152 12.49 -32.72 3.60
C CYS A 152 11.43 -33.79 3.87
N ILE A 153 10.63 -34.10 2.86
CA ILE A 153 9.69 -35.23 2.90
C ILE A 153 10.36 -36.42 2.21
N THR A 154 10.62 -37.49 2.94
CA THR A 154 11.29 -38.67 2.40
C THR A 154 10.96 -39.96 3.12
N SER A 155 10.89 -41.05 2.35
CA SER A 155 10.85 -42.42 2.86
C SER A 155 12.21 -43.13 2.79
N SER A 156 13.24 -42.47 2.25
CA SER A 156 14.58 -43.05 2.12
C SER A 156 15.36 -42.86 3.42
N PRO A 157 15.82 -43.95 4.07
CA PRO A 157 16.67 -43.86 5.25
C PRO A 157 17.97 -43.10 4.98
N VAL A 158 18.53 -43.23 3.76
CA VAL A 158 19.77 -42.55 3.36
C VAL A 158 19.54 -41.03 3.30
N LYS A 159 18.47 -40.58 2.63
CA LYS A 159 18.16 -39.15 2.53
C LYS A 159 17.84 -38.55 3.88
N LEU A 160 17.10 -39.28 4.72
CA LEU A 160 16.82 -38.87 6.09
C LEU A 160 18.12 -38.73 6.90
N HIS A 161 19.00 -39.74 6.86
CA HIS A 161 20.29 -39.70 7.55
C HIS A 161 21.17 -38.54 7.06
N THR A 162 21.22 -38.28 5.76
CA THR A 162 22.00 -37.15 5.20
C THR A 162 21.50 -35.81 5.72
N VAL A 163 20.18 -35.59 5.78
CA VAL A 163 19.61 -34.32 6.28
C VAL A 163 19.83 -34.18 7.79
N LEU A 164 19.61 -35.23 8.57
CA LEU A 164 19.77 -35.19 10.03
C LEU A 164 21.21 -34.90 10.47
N ASN A 165 22.19 -35.33 9.68
CA ASN A 165 23.61 -35.21 10.01
C ASN A 165 24.33 -34.08 9.26
N ASP A 166 23.65 -33.26 8.47
CA ASP A 166 24.29 -32.13 7.80
C ASP A 166 24.58 -31.00 8.81
N PRO A 167 25.87 -30.70 9.11
CA PRO A 167 26.22 -29.67 10.08
C PRO A 167 25.83 -28.25 9.64
N LYS A 168 25.51 -28.06 8.36
CA LYS A 168 25.05 -26.77 7.81
C LYS A 168 23.59 -26.48 8.13
N LEU A 169 22.84 -27.51 8.53
CA LEU A 169 21.41 -27.40 8.77
C LEU A 169 21.12 -27.23 10.27
N GLU A 170 20.05 -26.50 10.54
CA GLU A 170 19.34 -26.49 11.80
C GLU A 170 18.05 -27.27 11.58
N ILE A 171 17.92 -28.40 12.27
CA ILE A 171 16.85 -29.37 12.11
C ILE A 171 15.74 -29.07 13.12
N GLY A 172 14.49 -29.07 12.66
CA GLY A 172 13.31 -29.01 13.50
C GLY A 172 12.82 -30.38 13.95
N ALA A 173 11.58 -30.47 14.42
CA ALA A 173 11.00 -31.73 14.87
C ALA A 173 10.77 -32.68 13.69
N VAL A 174 11.32 -33.91 13.77
CA VAL A 174 11.06 -34.97 12.79
C VAL A 174 9.67 -35.53 13.02
N GLU A 175 8.83 -35.47 12.00
CA GLU A 175 7.47 -35.99 12.04
C GLU A 175 7.33 -37.18 11.09
N MET A 176 6.76 -38.28 11.59
CA MET A 176 6.37 -39.40 10.72
C MET A 176 4.94 -39.16 10.25
N LEU A 177 4.77 -38.91 8.94
CA LEU A 177 3.46 -38.62 8.35
C LEU A 177 2.65 -39.90 8.16
N THR A 178 3.31 -40.95 7.68
CA THR A 178 2.78 -42.31 7.53
C THR A 178 3.91 -43.30 7.82
N PRO A 179 3.62 -44.59 8.09
CA PRO A 179 4.67 -45.58 8.31
C PRO A 179 5.72 -45.55 7.19
N GLY A 180 6.96 -45.23 7.55
CA GLY A 180 8.09 -45.14 6.61
C GLY A 180 8.18 -43.83 5.80
N LEU A 181 7.37 -42.81 6.07
CA LEU A 181 7.46 -41.48 5.44
C LEU A 181 7.66 -40.40 6.51
N PHE A 182 8.77 -39.69 6.41
CA PHE A 182 9.16 -38.66 7.37
C PHE A 182 9.15 -37.28 6.73
N ALA A 183 8.72 -36.28 7.49
CA ALA A 183 8.87 -34.86 7.21
C ALA A 183 9.87 -34.28 8.22
N VAL A 184 10.93 -33.67 7.72
CA VAL A 184 11.97 -33.02 8.51
C VAL A 184 12.04 -31.56 8.10
N PRO A 185 11.46 -30.64 8.89
CA PRO A 185 11.69 -29.21 8.68
C PRO A 185 13.14 -28.90 8.98
N PHE A 186 13.79 -28.15 8.09
CA PHE A 186 15.16 -27.70 8.25
C PHE A 186 15.35 -26.28 7.72
N ARG A 187 16.38 -25.59 8.19
CA ARG A 187 16.86 -24.33 7.62
C ARG A 187 18.38 -24.30 7.65
N ASN A 188 19.00 -23.48 6.81
CA ASN A 188 20.45 -23.29 6.89
C ASN A 188 20.79 -22.54 8.19
N ARG A 189 21.87 -22.93 8.87
CA ARG A 189 22.42 -22.10 9.95
C ARG A 189 22.93 -20.78 9.38
N ARG A 190 22.91 -19.74 10.21
CA ARG A 190 23.13 -18.34 9.77
C ARG A 190 24.46 -18.15 9.05
N GLU A 191 25.49 -18.88 9.46
CA GLU A 191 26.85 -18.81 8.90
C GLU A 191 26.92 -19.33 7.45
N PHE A 192 25.98 -20.20 7.08
CA PHE A 192 25.91 -20.80 5.74
C PHE A 192 24.86 -20.15 4.83
N VAL A 193 24.11 -19.16 5.34
CA VAL A 193 23.12 -18.45 4.53
C VAL A 193 23.82 -17.51 3.55
N ARG A 194 23.62 -17.76 2.26
CA ARG A 194 24.03 -16.84 1.20
C ARG A 194 22.82 -16.04 0.69
N PRO A 195 22.89 -14.70 0.67
CA PRO A 195 21.87 -13.90 0.00
C PRO A 195 21.74 -14.30 -1.46
N HIS A 196 20.54 -14.17 -2.01
CA HIS A 196 20.33 -14.33 -3.45
C HIS A 196 21.12 -13.22 -4.18
N GLU A 197 21.68 -13.52 -5.36
CA GLU A 197 22.37 -12.53 -6.22
C GLU A 197 21.59 -11.23 -6.48
N LYS A 198 20.26 -11.29 -6.43
CA LYS A 198 19.36 -10.15 -6.66
C LYS A 198 18.95 -9.46 -5.36
N TYR A 199 19.48 -9.86 -4.21
CA TYR A 199 19.15 -9.28 -2.91
C TYR A 199 19.76 -7.89 -2.78
N ASN A 200 18.94 -6.90 -2.44
CA ASN A 200 19.40 -5.55 -2.16
C ASN A 200 18.47 -4.87 -1.13
N ILE A 201 18.77 -5.10 0.14
CA ILE A 201 17.97 -4.55 1.25
C ILE A 201 17.92 -3.02 1.23
N VAL A 202 18.97 -2.35 0.74
CA VAL A 202 19.08 -0.90 0.74
C VAL A 202 18.03 -0.28 -0.18
N LEU A 203 17.86 -0.83 -1.39
CA LEU A 203 16.82 -0.38 -2.33
C LEU A 203 15.41 -0.58 -1.76
N ALA A 204 15.16 -1.68 -1.06
CA ALA A 204 13.88 -1.91 -0.39
C ALA A 204 13.65 -0.94 0.78
N LEU A 205 14.69 -0.68 1.59
CA LEU A 205 14.64 0.25 2.72
C LEU A 205 14.33 1.67 2.25
N ILE A 206 15.08 2.20 1.27
CA ILE A 206 14.87 3.57 0.79
C ILE A 206 13.49 3.75 0.15
N THR A 207 13.02 2.76 -0.61
CA THR A 207 11.69 2.80 -1.25
C THR A 207 10.59 2.84 -0.20
N THR A 208 10.66 1.97 0.81
CA THR A 208 9.65 1.92 1.88
C THR A 208 9.69 3.13 2.80
N ALA A 209 10.89 3.66 3.10
CA ALA A 209 11.05 4.90 3.86
C ALA A 209 10.44 6.10 3.12
N ASN A 210 10.69 6.23 1.82
CA ASN A 210 10.06 7.26 0.98
C ASN A 210 8.53 7.13 0.99
N ALA A 211 8.00 5.90 0.84
CA ALA A 211 6.56 5.67 0.89
C ALA A 211 5.95 6.10 2.24
N ARG A 212 6.60 5.79 3.37
CA ARG A 212 6.17 6.22 4.71
C ARG A 212 6.21 7.73 4.88
N VAL A 213 7.27 8.40 4.41
CA VAL A 213 7.37 9.87 4.44
C VAL A 213 6.28 10.52 3.59
N ILE A 214 5.98 9.98 2.41
CA ILE A 214 4.88 10.48 1.57
C ILE A 214 3.52 10.30 2.27
N LEU A 215 3.25 9.12 2.82
CA LEU A 215 2.02 8.87 3.59
C LEU A 215 1.90 9.85 4.76
N TYR A 216 3.00 10.06 5.50
CA TYR A 216 3.06 10.99 6.61
C TYR A 216 2.71 12.42 6.17
N LYS A 217 3.17 12.89 5.01
CA LYS A 217 2.82 14.24 4.50
C LYS A 217 1.30 14.42 4.36
N TYR A 218 0.59 13.42 3.83
CA TYR A 218 -0.87 13.45 3.76
C TYR A 218 -1.52 13.40 5.15
N MET A 219 -1.00 12.56 6.05
CA MET A 219 -1.48 12.50 7.44
C MET A 219 -1.34 13.85 8.14
N ASP A 220 -0.20 14.51 7.98
CA ASP A 220 0.10 15.81 8.57
C ASP A 220 -0.86 16.89 8.04
N GLN A 221 -1.13 16.91 6.73
CA GLN A 221 -2.12 17.82 6.14
C GLN A 221 -3.53 17.56 6.69
N ILE A 222 -3.96 16.30 6.80
CA ILE A 222 -5.27 15.93 7.37
C ILE A 222 -5.38 16.34 8.83
N VAL A 223 -4.34 16.11 9.64
CA VAL A 223 -4.33 16.35 11.08
C VAL A 223 -4.26 17.84 11.43
N ASN A 224 -3.68 18.64 10.53
CA ASN A 224 -3.58 20.09 10.68
C ASN A 224 -4.80 20.85 10.14
N ASP A 225 -5.65 20.21 9.32
CA ASP A 225 -6.95 20.79 8.95
C ASP A 225 -7.95 20.63 10.10
N LYS A 226 -8.49 21.76 10.58
CA LYS A 226 -9.41 21.84 11.72
C LYS A 226 -10.73 21.11 11.49
N ASP A 227 -11.16 20.96 10.24
CA ASP A 227 -12.41 20.32 9.86
C ASP A 227 -12.22 18.84 9.47
N CYS A 228 -10.99 18.33 9.54
CA CYS A 228 -10.66 16.95 9.23
C CYS A 228 -10.22 16.16 10.47
N LYS A 229 -10.50 14.86 10.47
CA LYS A 229 -10.05 13.93 11.50
C LYS A 229 -9.53 12.65 10.87
N LEU A 230 -8.22 12.40 10.99
CA LEU A 230 -7.61 11.13 10.59
C LEU A 230 -8.13 9.99 11.48
N LEU A 231 -8.56 8.89 10.86
CA LEU A 231 -9.07 7.70 11.56
C LEU A 231 -8.11 6.52 11.47
N TYR A 232 -7.59 6.24 10.28
CA TYR A 232 -6.77 5.07 10.03
C TYR A 232 -5.83 5.28 8.85
N THR A 233 -4.70 4.60 8.88
CA THR A 233 -3.70 4.63 7.82
C THR A 233 -3.15 3.23 7.59
N ASP A 234 -3.00 2.84 6.33
CA ASP A 234 -2.36 1.59 5.94
C ASP A 234 -1.61 1.78 4.64
N THR A 235 -0.29 1.70 4.72
CA THR A 235 0.71 1.65 3.63
C THR A 235 0.63 2.78 2.60
N ASP A 236 -0.45 2.82 1.83
CA ASP A 236 -0.74 3.71 0.71
C ASP A 236 -2.11 4.41 0.84
N SER A 237 -2.75 4.30 2.00
CA SER A 237 -4.12 4.77 2.20
C SER A 237 -4.31 5.49 3.54
N CYS A 238 -5.09 6.57 3.50
CA CYS A 238 -5.61 7.29 4.66
C CYS A 238 -7.14 7.22 4.66
N PHE A 239 -7.70 7.00 5.84
CA PHE A 239 -9.12 7.11 6.13
C PHE A 239 -9.30 8.28 7.07
N TYR A 240 -10.13 9.23 6.69
CA TYR A 240 -10.39 10.43 7.49
C TYR A 240 -11.83 10.88 7.32
N VAL A 241 -12.26 11.69 8.27
CA VAL A 241 -13.61 12.27 8.33
C VAL A 241 -13.52 13.76 8.08
N HIS A 242 -14.45 14.29 7.31
CA HIS A 242 -14.60 15.72 7.07
C HIS A 242 -16.08 16.11 6.93
N LYS A 243 -16.38 17.41 7.01
CA LYS A 243 -17.70 17.96 6.72
C LYS A 243 -18.09 17.75 5.25
N ARG A 244 -19.37 17.57 4.95
CA ARG A 244 -19.89 17.50 3.58
C ARG A 244 -19.46 18.71 2.74
N GLY A 245 -19.05 18.48 1.50
CA GLY A 245 -18.66 19.54 0.56
C GLY A 245 -17.28 20.16 0.81
N LYS A 246 -16.56 19.74 1.87
CA LYS A 246 -15.19 20.17 2.13
C LYS A 246 -14.26 19.60 1.05
N ILE A 247 -13.47 20.49 0.45
CA ILE A 247 -12.37 20.12 -0.43
C ILE A 247 -11.26 19.51 0.43
N PRO A 248 -10.70 18.34 0.06
CA PRO A 248 -9.59 17.74 0.78
C PRO A 248 -8.42 18.72 0.94
N PRO A 249 -7.66 18.66 2.05
CA PRO A 249 -6.54 19.57 2.32
C PRO A 249 -5.30 19.30 1.43
N PHE A 250 -5.44 18.49 0.39
CA PHE A 250 -4.39 18.07 -0.52
C PHE A 250 -4.95 17.96 -1.94
N GLY A 251 -4.05 18.10 -2.93
CA GLY A 251 -4.39 17.86 -4.32
C GLY A 251 -4.86 16.40 -4.51
N VAL A 252 -6.05 16.23 -5.07
CA VAL A 252 -6.59 14.91 -5.44
C VAL A 252 -6.15 14.66 -6.89
N GLY A 253 -5.16 13.79 -7.10
CA GLY A 253 -4.80 13.38 -8.46
C GLY A 253 -5.88 12.49 -9.07
N GLU A 254 -5.98 12.43 -10.40
CA GLU A 254 -6.96 11.60 -11.13
C GLU A 254 -6.85 10.09 -10.81
N HIS A 255 -5.66 9.63 -10.38
CA HIS A 255 -5.42 8.26 -9.91
C HIS A 255 -5.74 8.06 -8.41
N TYR A 256 -5.92 9.14 -7.65
CA TYR A 256 -6.31 9.13 -6.25
C TYR A 256 -7.81 9.35 -6.15
N LEU A 257 -8.57 8.26 -6.11
CA LEU A 257 -10.01 8.37 -5.90
C LEU A 257 -10.30 8.72 -4.44
N CYS A 258 -10.72 9.97 -4.20
CA CYS A 258 -11.47 10.35 -3.01
C CYS A 258 -12.89 9.74 -3.16
N LYS A 259 -13.09 8.49 -2.71
CA LYS A 259 -14.42 7.89 -2.72
C LYS A 259 -15.13 8.21 -1.39
N PRO A 260 -16.20 9.03 -1.38
CA PRO A 260 -17.06 9.16 -0.21
C PRO A 260 -17.71 7.81 0.07
N CYS A 261 -17.50 7.30 1.28
CA CYS A 261 -17.94 5.98 1.69
C CYS A 261 -19.31 6.05 2.41
N HIS A 262 -19.57 6.95 3.37
CA HIS A 262 -20.87 7.08 4.07
C HIS A 262 -21.02 8.41 4.88
N ASP A 263 -22.27 8.82 5.18
CA ASP A 263 -22.69 9.94 6.08
C ASP A 263 -22.73 9.51 7.59
N TYR A 264 -22.08 10.23 8.52
CA TYR A 264 -22.08 9.93 9.99
C TYR A 264 -22.15 11.16 10.93
N LYS A 265 -23.18 11.32 11.77
CA LYS A 265 -23.26 12.44 12.75
C LYS A 265 -22.60 12.05 14.09
N THR A 266 -22.02 13.03 14.78
CA THR A 266 -21.49 12.88 16.15
C THR A 266 -22.55 13.29 17.19
N TYR A 267 -22.98 12.34 18.01
CA TYR A 267 -23.68 12.60 19.28
C TYR A 267 -23.05 11.72 20.37
N ASN A 268 -22.69 12.31 21.51
CA ASN A 268 -22.09 11.63 22.67
C ASN A 268 -20.91 10.69 22.36
N GLY A 269 -20.03 11.10 21.43
CA GLY A 269 -18.75 10.40 21.18
C GLY A 269 -18.85 9.02 20.52
N LYS A 270 -20.04 8.56 20.06
CA LYS A 270 -20.21 7.28 19.35
C LYS A 270 -20.80 7.52 17.95
N MET A 271 -20.12 7.02 16.90
CA MET A 271 -20.55 7.16 15.50
C MET A 271 -21.58 6.09 15.12
N ARG A 272 -22.75 6.48 14.58
CA ARG A 272 -23.79 5.61 14.00
C ARG A 272 -24.30 6.16 12.63
N PRO A 273 -24.86 5.32 11.74
CA PRO A 273 -24.92 5.53 10.28
C PRO A 273 -25.85 6.61 9.68
N GLU A 274 -26.15 7.74 10.35
CA GLU A 274 -27.20 8.67 9.87
C GLU A 274 -26.87 10.18 9.91
N GLY A 275 -25.77 10.67 9.29
CA GLY A 275 -25.76 12.07 8.78
C GLY A 275 -24.44 12.86 8.59
N ASN A 276 -24.42 13.90 7.74
CA ASN A 276 -23.48 15.06 7.60
C ASN A 276 -21.93 14.93 7.58
N PHE A 277 -21.29 13.88 8.09
CA PHE A 277 -19.83 13.72 7.95
C PHE A 277 -19.47 12.55 7.05
N TYR A 278 -18.49 12.75 6.19
CA TYR A 278 -18.15 11.79 5.15
C TYR A 278 -16.91 11.01 5.55
N LEU A 279 -17.03 9.68 5.56
CA LEU A 279 -15.86 8.81 5.59
C LEU A 279 -15.28 8.74 4.18
N THR A 280 -14.04 9.17 3.99
CA THR A 280 -13.38 9.06 2.68
C THR A 280 -12.31 7.99 2.74
N LYS A 281 -12.34 7.06 1.78
CA LYS A 281 -11.27 6.08 1.56
C LYS A 281 -10.51 6.46 0.30
N MET A 282 -9.20 6.63 0.42
CA MET A 282 -8.31 6.75 -0.73
C MET A 282 -7.80 5.34 -1.09
N ARG A 283 -8.31 4.71 -2.17
CA ARG A 283 -7.79 3.46 -2.75
C ARG A 283 -8.28 3.23 -4.19
N ILE A 284 -7.45 2.65 -5.05
CA ILE A 284 -7.79 2.20 -6.40
C ILE A 284 -8.70 0.96 -6.32
N THR A 285 -9.96 1.06 -6.74
CA THR A 285 -10.92 -0.07 -6.84
C THR A 285 -11.66 -0.04 -8.18
N PRO A 286 -11.80 -1.17 -8.90
CA PRO A 286 -12.59 -1.25 -10.14
C PRO A 286 -14.10 -1.33 -9.82
N ASP A 287 -14.91 -0.74 -10.70
CA ASP A 287 -16.37 -0.67 -10.56
C ASP A 287 -17.04 -2.05 -10.76
N ARG A 288 -18.02 -2.39 -9.90
CA ARG A 288 -18.81 -3.63 -10.01
C ARG A 288 -20.03 -3.41 -10.92
N LYS A 289 -20.30 -4.35 -11.83
CA LYS A 289 -21.48 -4.37 -12.72
C LYS A 289 -22.53 -5.39 -12.24
N CYS A 290 -23.82 -5.13 -12.49
CA CYS A 290 -24.90 -6.12 -12.28
C CYS A 290 -24.90 -7.19 -13.38
N PHE A 291 -24.96 -8.48 -13.03
CA PHE A 291 -24.92 -9.59 -14.01
C PHE A 291 -26.21 -9.75 -14.82
N THR A 292 -27.33 -9.16 -14.38
CA THR A 292 -28.64 -9.38 -15.02
C THR A 292 -29.08 -8.22 -15.93
N CYS A 293 -28.77 -6.97 -15.57
CA CYS A 293 -29.15 -5.80 -16.37
C CYS A 293 -27.95 -5.01 -16.92
N GLY A 294 -26.71 -5.40 -16.60
CA GLY A 294 -25.51 -4.73 -17.08
C GLY A 294 -25.24 -3.33 -16.49
N GLY A 295 -26.17 -2.77 -15.70
CA GLY A 295 -26.08 -1.46 -15.08
C GLY A 295 -24.87 -1.31 -14.14
N THR A 296 -24.15 -0.20 -14.27
CA THR A 296 -22.98 0.22 -13.45
C THR A 296 -23.32 1.26 -12.40
N LYS A 297 -24.54 1.79 -12.37
CA LYS A 297 -24.92 2.89 -11.48
C LYS A 297 -25.63 2.34 -10.24
N THR A 298 -24.87 2.07 -9.19
CA THR A 298 -25.28 2.46 -7.82
C THR A 298 -24.13 2.24 -6.85
N SER A 299 -23.83 3.29 -6.08
CA SER A 299 -22.81 3.33 -5.02
C SER A 299 -23.20 2.54 -3.75
N LYS A 300 -24.37 1.87 -3.73
CA LYS A 300 -24.86 1.06 -2.61
C LYS A 300 -25.64 -0.15 -3.12
N TRP A 301 -25.28 -1.35 -2.65
CA TRP A 301 -26.07 -2.58 -2.84
C TRP A 301 -26.76 -2.91 -1.52
N TYR A 302 -28.09 -3.07 -1.49
CA TYR A 302 -28.79 -3.50 -0.28
C TYR A 302 -28.55 -5.00 -0.03
N ARG A 303 -28.21 -5.33 1.22
CA ARG A 303 -28.01 -6.72 1.66
C ARG A 303 -29.38 -7.36 1.84
N HIS A 304 -29.66 -8.47 1.16
CA HIS A 304 -30.87 -9.24 1.41
C HIS A 304 -30.78 -9.87 2.81
N SER A 305 -31.92 -10.17 3.43
CA SER A 305 -32.00 -10.86 4.72
C SER A 305 -31.31 -12.24 4.76
N LYS A 306 -30.98 -12.82 3.60
CA LYS A 306 -30.25 -14.09 3.49
C LYS A 306 -28.74 -13.82 3.33
N PRO A 307 -27.86 -14.58 4.01
CA PRO A 307 -26.41 -14.41 3.89
C PRO A 307 -25.93 -14.50 2.45
N GLU A 308 -24.95 -13.68 2.08
CA GLU A 308 -24.29 -13.66 0.76
C GLU A 308 -25.19 -13.31 -0.45
N GLN A 309 -26.40 -12.79 -0.26
CA GLN A 309 -27.29 -12.33 -1.34
C GLN A 309 -27.45 -10.79 -1.33
N TYR A 310 -27.39 -10.19 -2.53
CA TYR A 310 -27.55 -8.74 -2.74
C TYR A 310 -28.67 -8.46 -3.74
N LEU A 311 -29.33 -7.32 -3.62
CA LEU A 311 -30.34 -6.86 -4.60
C LEU A 311 -29.75 -5.74 -5.46
N CYS A 312 -29.96 -5.83 -6.78
CA CYS A 312 -29.66 -4.72 -7.68
C CYS A 312 -30.73 -3.64 -7.54
N ASN A 313 -30.33 -2.37 -7.38
CA ASN A 313 -31.29 -1.28 -7.18
C ASN A 313 -32.08 -0.91 -8.45
N ASP A 314 -31.52 -1.17 -9.64
CA ASP A 314 -32.17 -0.80 -10.91
C ASP A 314 -33.19 -1.85 -11.36
N CYS A 315 -32.89 -3.14 -11.20
CA CYS A 315 -33.77 -4.22 -11.67
C CYS A 315 -34.41 -5.06 -10.56
N CYS A 316 -34.10 -4.77 -9.29
CA CYS A 316 -34.57 -5.49 -8.09
C CYS A 316 -34.32 -7.01 -8.10
N LYS A 317 -33.50 -7.53 -9.04
CA LYS A 317 -33.19 -8.96 -9.14
C LYS A 317 -32.08 -9.35 -8.16
N LYS A 318 -32.23 -10.55 -7.59
CA LYS A 318 -31.27 -11.14 -6.64
C LYS A 318 -29.96 -11.48 -7.35
N GLN A 319 -28.86 -11.01 -6.78
CA GLN A 319 -27.50 -11.37 -7.18
C GLN A 319 -26.92 -12.28 -6.10
N GLN A 320 -26.54 -13.49 -6.51
CA GLN A 320 -25.82 -14.42 -5.65
C GLN A 320 -24.35 -14.38 -6.05
N ARG A 321 -23.46 -14.21 -5.07
CA ARG A 321 -22.02 -14.32 -5.33
C ARG A 321 -21.77 -15.79 -5.69
N ILE A 322 -21.63 -16.09 -6.98
CA ILE A 322 -21.24 -17.42 -7.43
C ILE A 322 -19.82 -17.63 -6.90
N LYS A 323 -19.67 -18.34 -5.77
CA LYS A 323 -18.45 -19.07 -5.50
C LYS A 323 -18.38 -20.07 -6.63
N SER A 324 -17.41 -19.90 -7.53
CA SER A 324 -17.13 -20.86 -8.59
C SER A 324 -16.87 -22.22 -7.95
N LYS A 325 -17.91 -23.02 -7.75
CA LYS A 325 -17.78 -24.46 -7.70
C LYS A 325 -17.42 -24.84 -9.13
N ILE A 326 -16.14 -25.12 -9.34
CA ILE A 326 -15.67 -25.90 -10.47
C ILE A 326 -16.44 -27.22 -10.37
N ASN A 327 -17.50 -27.37 -11.15
CA ASN A 327 -18.03 -28.69 -11.43
C ASN A 327 -16.99 -29.34 -12.36
N LYS A 328 -16.24 -30.29 -11.81
CA LYS A 328 -15.59 -31.31 -12.62
C LYS A 328 -16.71 -32.13 -13.26
N ASN A 329 -16.88 -31.99 -14.56
CA ASN A 329 -17.28 -33.08 -15.44
C ASN A 329 -16.13 -33.29 -16.41
#